data_AF-A0A3Q3IP97-F1
#
_entry.id   AF-A0A3Q3IP97-F1
#
_cell.length_a   1.000
_cell.length_b   1.000
_cell.length_c   1.000
_cell.angle_alpha   90.00
_cell.angle_beta   90.00
_cell.angle_gamma   90.00
#
_symmetry.space_group_name_H-M   'P 1'
#
loop_
_entity.id
_entity.type
_entity.pdbx_description
1 polymer ?
#
loop_
_entity_poly.entity_id
_entity_poly.type
_entity_poly.pdbx_seq_one_letter_code
_entity_poly.pdbx_strand_id
1 'polypeptide(L)' 'ALWSTRNICLTVSMSGVWSEIKLDQSPSEVKRPGETVKMSCVISGYDMTSNYIHWIRQRPGGALEWISM' A
#
# COMPACT_ATOMS: atom_id res chain seq x y z
N ALA A 1 1.96 11.96 -37.23
CA ALA A 1 1.92 13.36 -37.71
C ALA A 1 2.30 14.25 -36.52
N LEU A 2 3.59 14.54 -36.36
CA LEU A 2 4.32 15.69 -36.94
C LEU A 2 4.24 16.90 -36.01
N TRP A 3 5.27 17.09 -35.18
CA TRP A 3 5.70 18.45 -34.80
C TRP A 3 7.24 18.51 -34.77
N SER A 4 7.78 18.51 -35.99
CA SER A 4 8.98 19.21 -36.48
C SER A 4 10.35 19.09 -35.77
N THR A 5 11.34 18.86 -36.62
CA THR A 5 12.79 18.64 -36.49
C THR A 5 13.63 19.73 -35.81
N ARG A 6 14.69 19.25 -35.13
CA ARG A 6 15.88 19.94 -34.54
C ARG A 6 15.75 20.43 -33.09
N ASN A 7 15.64 19.50 -32.15
CA ASN A 7 16.23 19.66 -30.82
C ASN A 7 16.82 18.32 -30.39
N ILE A 8 18.13 18.29 -30.15
CA ILE A 8 18.81 17.15 -29.54
C ILE A 8 18.20 16.98 -28.15
N CYS A 9 17.37 15.96 -27.97
CA CYS A 9 16.91 15.56 -26.66
C CYS A 9 18.09 14.88 -25.96
N LEU A 10 18.82 15.63 -25.13
CA LEU A 10 19.77 15.04 -24.19
C LEU A 10 18.95 14.27 -23.15
N THR A 11 18.69 12.99 -23.44
CA THR A 11 18.13 12.05 -22.47
C THR A 11 19.23 11.73 -21.45
N VAL A 12 19.30 12.51 -20.38
CA VAL A 12 20.10 12.15 -19.21
C VAL A 12 19.42 10.95 -18.55
N SER A 13 19.97 9.75 -18.76
CA SER A 13 19.50 8.54 -18.08
C SER A 13 20.00 8.55 -16.64
N MET A 14 19.15 8.97 -15.70
CA MET A 14 19.40 8.71 -14.28
C MET A 14 19.06 7.24 -14.00
N SER A 15 20.07 6.39 -13.95
CA SER A 15 19.92 5.00 -13.53
C SER A 15 19.74 4.94 -12.01
N GLY A 16 18.50 5.14 -11.56
CA GLY A 16 18.07 4.91 -10.18
C GLY A 16 17.29 3.60 -10.06
N VAL A 17 17.48 2.88 -8.96
CA VAL A 17 16.61 1.75 -8.58
C VAL A 17 15.47 2.31 -7.73
N TRP A 18 14.23 2.05 -8.15
CA TRP A 18 13.04 2.35 -7.34
C TRP A 18 12.69 1.13 -6.50
N SER A 19 12.50 1.32 -5.20
CA SER A 19 11.97 0.30 -4.29
C SER A 19 10.74 0.84 -3.58
N GLU A 20 9.67 0.05 -3.52
CA GLU A 20 8.42 0.40 -2.86
C GLU A 20 8.07 -0.64 -1.80
N ILE A 21 7.55 -0.18 -0.66
CA ILE A 21 6.96 -1.02 0.36
C ILE A 21 5.45 -1.02 0.15
N LYS A 22 4.84 -2.19 0.03
CA LYS A 22 3.38 -2.34 -0.16
C LYS A 22 2.79 -3.21 0.94
N LEU A 23 1.67 -2.75 1.50
CA LEU A 23 0.80 -3.51 2.39
C LEU A 23 -0.50 -3.78 1.63
N ASP A 24 -0.80 -5.05 1.35
CA ASP A 24 -1.95 -5.47 0.55
C ASP A 24 -2.95 -6.23 1.43
N GLN A 25 -4.08 -5.59 1.72
CA GLN A 25 -5.11 -6.12 2.62
C GLN A 25 -6.15 -6.95 1.87
N SER A 26 -6.75 -7.91 2.56
CA SER A 26 -7.91 -8.64 2.04
C SER A 26 -9.05 -7.69 1.66
N PRO A 27 -9.85 -8.02 0.64
CA PRO A 27 -10.99 -7.21 0.24
C PRO A 27 -11.98 -6.96 1.38
N SER A 28 -12.81 -5.92 1.22
CA SER A 28 -13.90 -5.64 2.15
C SER A 28 -14.92 -6.79 2.15
N GLU A 29 -15.30 -7.24 3.34
CA GLU A 29 -16.32 -8.27 3.55
C GLU A 29 -17.50 -7.72 4.34
N VAL A 30 -18.72 -8.16 3.99
CA VAL A 30 -19.93 -7.90 4.78
C VAL A 30 -20.37 -9.22 5.41
N LYS A 31 -20.47 -9.25 6.74
CA LYS A 31 -20.88 -10.42 7.51
C LYS A 31 -22.09 -10.11 8.39
N ARG A 32 -22.77 -11.17 8.84
CA ARG A 32 -23.91 -11.01 9.76
C ARG A 32 -23.41 -10.65 11.16
N PRO A 33 -24.22 -9.94 11.96
CA PRO A 33 -23.88 -9.69 13.37
C PRO A 33 -23.60 -10.99 14.12
N GLY A 34 -22.48 -11.03 14.85
CA GLY A 34 -22.04 -12.21 15.62
C GLY A 34 -21.11 -13.16 14.87
N GLU A 35 -20.90 -12.97 13.56
CA GLU A 35 -19.93 -13.75 12.79
C GLU A 35 -18.51 -13.18 12.91
N THR A 36 -17.51 -14.07 12.85
CA THR A 36 -16.09 -13.69 12.86
C THR A 36 -15.61 -13.28 11.47
N VAL A 37 -14.95 -12.14 11.39
CA VAL A 37 -14.24 -11.68 10.19
C VAL A 37 -12.76 -12.02 10.33
N LYS A 38 -12.15 -12.52 9.25
CA LYS A 38 -10.70 -12.74 9.16
C LYS A 38 -10.13 -11.70 8.21
N MET A 39 -9.20 -10.88 8.69
CA MET A 39 -8.45 -9.94 7.87
C MET A 39 -7.04 -10.50 7.62
N SER A 40 -6.49 -10.26 6.44
CA SER A 40 -5.09 -10.60 6.12
C SER A 40 -4.38 -9.41 5.47
N CYS A 41 -3.06 -9.30 5.70
CA CYS A 41 -2.21 -8.31 5.05
C CYS A 41 -0.95 -9.00 4.52
N VAL A 42 -0.67 -8.83 3.23
CA VAL A 42 0.57 -9.29 2.59
C VAL A 42 1.52 -8.10 2.46
N ILE A 43 2.78 -8.29 2.82
CA ILE A 43 3.80 -7.24 2.76
C ILE A 43 4.85 -7.61 1.72
N SER A 44 5.19 -6.64 0.87
CA SER A 44 6.24 -6.76 -0.14
C SER A 44 7.21 -5.59 -0.07
N GLY A 45 8.48 -5.87 -0.38
CA GLY A 45 9.56 -4.86 -0.29
C GLY A 45 10.07 -4.62 1.14
N TYR A 46 9.62 -5.43 2.11
CA TYR A 46 9.96 -5.27 3.52
C TYR A 46 9.75 -6.56 4.32
N ASP A 47 10.48 -6.75 5.41
CA ASP A 47 10.35 -7.93 6.29
C ASP A 47 9.47 -7.61 7.51
N MET A 48 8.40 -8.39 7.68
CA MET A 48 7.48 -8.33 8.83
C MET A 48 8.19 -8.47 10.17
N THR A 49 9.27 -9.24 10.26
CA THR A 49 9.94 -9.54 11.53
C THR A 49 10.81 -8.39 12.03
N SER A 50 11.23 -7.51 11.13
CA SER A 50 12.13 -6.41 11.43
C SER A 50 11.42 -5.17 12.01
N ASN A 51 10.08 -5.13 11.93
CA ASN A 51 9.30 -3.93 12.23
C ASN A 51 7.94 -4.23 12.86
N TYR A 52 7.42 -3.23 13.59
CA TYR A 52 6.11 -3.31 14.23
C TYR A 52 5.01 -3.03 13.20
N ILE A 53 4.13 -4.00 13.00
CA ILE A 53 2.89 -3.84 12.23
C ILE A 53 1.76 -3.76 13.24
N HIS A 54 0.79 -2.88 13.00
CA HIS A 54 -0.33 -2.69 13.90
C HIS A 54 -1.65 -2.69 13.14
N TRP A 55 -2.68 -3.25 13.77
CA TRP A 55 -4.05 -3.19 13.30
C TRP A 55 -4.77 -2.03 13.97
N ILE A 56 -5.28 -1.12 13.14
CA ILE A 56 -6.05 0.04 13.57
C ILE A 56 -7.38 0.02 12.84
N ARG A 57 -8.46 0.28 13.58
CA ARG A 57 -9.82 0.38 13.05
C ARG A 57 -10.32 1.80 13.15
N GLN A 58 -11.02 2.25 12.12
CA GLN A 58 -11.75 3.51 12.15
C GLN A 58 -13.22 3.26 11.81
N ARG A 59 -14.12 3.80 12.62
CA ARG A 59 -15.56 3.83 12.30
C ARG A 59 -15.88 5.10 11.52
N PRO A 60 -16.91 5.13 10.65
CA PRO A 60 -17.35 6.36 10.00
C PRO A 60 -17.59 7.48 11.03
N GLY A 61 -16.89 8.61 10.88
CA GLY A 61 -16.97 9.75 11.81
C GLY A 61 -16.31 9.52 13.19
N GLY A 62 -15.67 8.37 13.42
CA GLY A 62 -15.04 8.02 14.70
C GLY A 62 -13.53 8.25 14.74
N ALA A 63 -13.00 8.17 15.96
CA ALA A 63 -11.56 8.15 16.21
C ALA A 63 -10.92 6.82 15.78
N LEU A 64 -9.58 6.82 15.70
CA LEU A 64 -8.80 5.62 15.45
C LEU A 64 -8.76 4.74 16.72
N GLU A 65 -9.05 3.45 16.56
CA GLU A 65 -9.04 2.43 17.61
C GLU A 65 -7.90 1.44 17.34
N TRP A 66 -6.96 1.30 18.27
CA TRP A 66 -5.91 0.28 18.18
C TRP A 66 -6.49 -1.10 18.54
N ILE A 67 -6.25 -2.10 17.69
CA ILE A 67 -6.80 -3.45 17.84
C ILE A 67 -5.73 -4.42 18.33
N SER A 68 -4.60 -4.47 17.64
CA SER A 68 -3.47 -5.32 18.01
C SER A 68 -2.18 -4.88 17.30
N MET A 69 -1.07 -5.50 17.69
CA MET A 69 0.11 -5.69 16.85
C MET A 69 -0.09 -6.93 15.97
#